data_AF-A0AAW5ZWS9-F1
#
_entry.id   AF-A0AAW5ZWS9-F1
#
_cell.length_a   1.000
_cell.length_b   1.000
_cell.length_c   1.000
_cell.angle_alpha   90.00
_cell.angle_beta   90.00
_cell.angle_gamma   90.00
#
_symmetry.space_group_name_H-M   'P 1'
#
loop_
_entity.id
_entity.type
_entity.pdbx_description
1 polymer ?
#
loop_
_entity_poly.entity_id
_entity_poly.type
_entity_poly.pdbx_seq_one_letter_code
_entity_poly.pdbx_strand_id
1 'polypeptide(L)'
;MHDIKVSCCGDLRLAKQTPPNSNRVNGGGMAKWADYLISAVQFNAQRTHINRVQVLPDLGDTVGQVSEHARETIVSAIKKGTTFVTVFQNGSGKWLKGKEVFIVPINGNEYIKTVADNKLIDNLDNLPEF
;
A
#
# COMPACT_ATOMS: atom_id res chain seq x y z
N MET A 1 0.40 -54.07 26.53
CA MET A 1 -0.61 -53.40 25.68
C MET A 1 -0.89 -52.05 26.32
N HIS A 2 -0.47 -50.88 25.85
CA HIS A 2 0.16 -50.48 24.60
C HIS A 2 1.31 -49.50 24.90
N ASP A 3 2.39 -49.66 24.14
CA ASP A 3 3.46 -48.72 23.92
C ASP A 3 2.92 -47.46 23.21
N ILE A 4 3.51 -46.29 23.43
CA ILE A 4 3.90 -45.31 22.39
C ILE A 4 4.77 -44.22 23.03
N LYS A 5 6.05 -44.26 22.66
CA LYS A 5 7.00 -43.14 22.64
C LYS A 5 6.52 -42.00 21.74
N VAL A 6 6.72 -40.76 22.20
CA VAL A 6 6.91 -39.56 21.36
C VAL A 6 7.99 -38.76 22.10
N SER A 7 9.27 -38.64 21.73
CA SER A 7 10.04 -38.50 20.48
C SER A 7 9.84 -37.17 19.73
N CYS A 8 10.95 -36.40 19.72
CA CYS A 8 11.37 -35.34 18.79
C CYS A 8 10.88 -33.91 19.10
N CYS A 9 11.83 -33.01 19.43
CA CYS A 9 12.50 -32.03 18.55
C CYS A 9 11.67 -30.76 18.45
N GLY A 10 12.11 -29.58 18.88
CA GLY A 10 13.34 -28.91 18.47
C GLY A 10 12.95 -27.52 17.95
N ASP A 11 13.91 -26.60 17.92
CA ASP A 11 13.86 -25.31 17.22
C ASP A 11 13.19 -24.10 17.94
N LEU A 12 14.01 -23.47 18.79
CA LEU A 12 13.89 -22.08 19.18
C LEU A 12 14.28 -21.19 17.97
N ARG A 13 13.34 -20.86 17.09
CA ARG A 13 13.55 -19.87 16.02
C ARG A 13 12.66 -18.64 16.22
N LEU A 14 13.32 -17.60 16.73
CA LEU A 14 13.22 -16.19 16.35
C LEU A 14 11.88 -15.78 15.71
N ALA A 15 10.92 -15.39 16.54
CA ALA A 15 9.72 -14.69 16.10
C ALA A 15 10.11 -13.32 15.52
N LYS A 16 10.28 -13.24 14.20
CA LYS A 16 10.17 -11.97 13.50
C LYS A 16 8.71 -11.55 13.57
N GLN A 17 8.45 -10.42 14.21
CA GLN A 17 7.17 -9.75 14.23
C GLN A 17 6.75 -9.44 12.79
N THR A 18 5.86 -10.25 12.23
CA THR A 18 5.09 -9.86 11.05
C THR A 18 4.05 -8.82 11.49
N PRO A 19 3.90 -7.69 10.77
CA PRO A 19 2.78 -6.80 11.00
C PRO A 19 1.45 -7.55 10.76
N PRO A 20 0.37 -7.14 11.43
CA PRO A 20 -0.82 -7.97 11.61
C PRO A 20 -1.50 -8.27 10.27
N ASN A 21 -1.42 -9.53 9.85
CA ASN A 21 -2.38 -10.12 8.92
C ASN A 21 -3.71 -10.27 9.69
N SER A 22 -4.53 -9.22 9.67
CA SER A 22 -5.87 -9.24 10.23
C SER A 22 -6.83 -9.90 9.25
N ASN A 23 -6.86 -11.23 9.29
CA ASN A 23 -7.93 -12.03 8.71
C ASN A 23 -8.96 -12.35 9.81
N ARG A 24 -10.01 -11.53 9.91
CA ARG A 24 -11.24 -11.69 10.72
C ARG A 24 -12.17 -10.57 10.22
N VAL A 25 -13.32 -10.78 9.60
CA VAL A 25 -14.45 -11.68 9.92
C VAL A 25 -15.38 -11.83 8.70
N ASN A 26 -16.18 -12.90 8.74
CA ASN A 26 -17.30 -13.21 7.85
C ASN A 26 -18.25 -12.02 7.57
N GLY A 27 -18.54 -11.76 6.29
CA GLY A 27 -19.59 -10.87 5.80
C GLY A 27 -19.35 -10.56 4.32
N GLY A 28 -20.36 -10.72 3.46
CA GLY A 28 -20.23 -10.48 2.00
C GLY A 28 -20.09 -9.01 1.61
N GLY A 29 -19.07 -8.32 2.12
CA GLY A 29 -18.63 -6.99 1.71
C GLY A 29 -17.40 -7.08 0.81
N MET A 30 -17.18 -6.10 -0.06
CA MET A 30 -16.05 -6.13 -1.01
C MET A 30 -14.72 -6.30 -0.25
N ALA A 31 -13.88 -7.21 -0.71
CA ALA A 31 -12.54 -7.37 -0.16
C ALA A 31 -11.76 -6.07 -0.32
N LYS A 32 -11.26 -5.51 0.79
CA LYS A 32 -10.35 -4.37 0.79
C LYS A 32 -9.23 -4.57 -0.24
N TRP A 33 -8.92 -3.53 -1.00
CA TRP A 33 -7.86 -3.55 -1.99
C TRP A 33 -6.49 -3.35 -1.36
N ALA A 34 -6.42 -2.50 -0.33
CA ALA A 34 -5.19 -2.17 0.38
C ALA A 34 -5.52 -1.65 1.80
N ASP A 35 -4.52 -1.17 2.54
CA ASP A 35 -4.76 -0.40 3.77
C ASP A 35 -5.12 1.06 3.44
N TYR A 36 -4.52 1.60 2.39
CA TYR A 36 -4.75 2.97 1.91
C TYR A 36 -4.84 3.05 0.39
N LEU A 37 -5.65 4.00 -0.07
CA LEU A 37 -5.96 4.24 -1.46
C LEU A 37 -5.46 5.64 -1.87
N ILE A 38 -4.78 5.78 -3.00
CA ILE A 38 -4.30 7.09 -3.48
C ILE A 38 -5.22 7.57 -4.60
N SER A 39 -5.92 8.68 -4.39
CA SER A 39 -6.85 9.24 -5.39
C SER A 39 -6.24 10.32 -6.28
N ALA A 40 -5.30 11.09 -5.74
CA ALA A 40 -4.71 12.24 -6.43
C ALA A 40 -3.31 12.50 -5.91
N VAL A 41 -2.52 13.21 -6.71
CA VAL A 41 -1.13 13.55 -6.40
C VAL A 41 -0.88 15.02 -6.69
N GLN A 42 -0.04 15.65 -5.89
CA GLN A 42 0.39 17.02 -6.10
C GLN A 42 1.87 17.02 -6.42
N PHE A 43 2.20 17.42 -7.64
CA PHE A 43 3.59 17.58 -8.07
C PHE A 43 4.17 18.91 -7.60
N ASN A 44 5.50 18.97 -7.52
CA ASN A 44 6.21 20.24 -7.34
C ASN A 44 6.06 21.13 -8.59
N ALA A 45 6.45 22.42 -8.47
CA ALA A 45 6.39 23.37 -9.58
C ALA A 45 7.17 22.93 -10.83
N GLN A 46 8.19 22.08 -10.66
CA GLN A 46 9.00 21.53 -11.75
C GLN A 46 8.43 20.24 -12.35
N ARG A 47 7.36 19.68 -11.76
CA ARG A 47 6.77 18.37 -12.09
C ARG A 47 7.78 17.23 -12.14
N THR A 48 8.85 17.33 -11.37
CA THR A 48 9.93 16.33 -11.26
C THR A 48 9.72 15.39 -10.08
N HIS A 49 9.05 15.86 -9.04
CA HIS A 49 8.81 15.10 -7.81
C HIS A 49 7.39 15.33 -7.30
N ILE A 50 6.82 14.28 -6.71
CA ILE A 50 5.56 14.37 -6.00
C ILE A 50 5.84 15.01 -4.64
N ASN A 51 5.20 16.14 -4.37
CA ASN A 51 5.30 16.84 -3.10
C ASN A 51 4.34 16.21 -2.07
N ARG A 52 3.07 16.07 -2.47
CA ARG A 52 1.99 15.53 -1.63
C ARG A 52 1.17 14.51 -2.40
N VAL A 53 0.56 13.58 -1.68
CA VAL A 53 -0.42 12.65 -2.22
C VAL A 53 -1.67 12.68 -1.37
N GLN A 54 -2.83 12.58 -2.01
CA GLN A 54 -4.09 12.36 -1.33
C GLN A 54 -4.30 10.86 -1.17
N VAL A 55 -4.34 10.43 0.08
CA VAL A 55 -4.67 9.07 0.46
C VAL A 55 -6.03 9.02 1.16
N LEU A 56 -6.73 7.91 1.00
CA LEU A 56 -7.97 7.59 1.67
C LEU A 56 -7.79 6.23 2.33
N PRO A 57 -8.12 6.06 3.61
CA PRO A 57 -8.09 4.74 4.21
C PRO A 57 -9.16 3.85 3.57
N ASP A 58 -8.79 2.60 3.27
CA ASP A 58 -9.71 1.61 2.73
C ASP A 58 -10.49 0.97 3.89
N LEU A 59 -11.80 1.21 3.94
CA LEU A 59 -12.70 0.61 4.92
C LEU A 59 -13.41 -0.65 4.37
N GLY A 60 -13.01 -1.12 3.18
CA GLY A 60 -13.58 -2.27 2.48
C GLY A 60 -14.75 -1.87 1.58
N ASP A 61 -15.92 -1.59 2.17
CA ASP A 61 -17.11 -1.19 1.42
C ASP A 61 -17.15 0.32 1.11
N THR A 62 -16.40 1.12 1.87
CA THR A 62 -16.33 2.57 1.71
C THR A 62 -14.89 3.08 1.78
N VAL A 63 -14.67 4.27 1.23
CA VAL A 63 -13.41 5.00 1.41
C VAL A 63 -13.59 6.01 2.53
N GLY A 64 -12.59 6.12 3.41
CA GLY A 64 -12.64 7.14 4.46
C GLY A 64 -12.33 8.54 3.94
N GLN A 65 -12.05 9.45 4.87
CA GLN A 65 -11.75 10.84 4.52
C GLN A 65 -10.41 10.96 3.80
N VAL A 66 -10.38 11.82 2.78
CA VAL A 66 -9.13 12.17 2.10
C VAL A 66 -8.17 12.88 3.05
N SER A 67 -6.94 12.39 3.06
CA SER A 67 -5.84 12.90 3.87
C SER A 67 -4.63 13.14 2.98
N GLU A 68 -4.00 14.30 3.11
CA GLU A 68 -2.80 14.62 2.35
C GLU A 68 -1.55 14.19 3.11
N HIS A 69 -0.68 13.43 2.46
CA HIS A 69 0.58 13.00 3.03
C HIS A 69 1.75 13.37 2.13
N ALA A 70 2.87 13.71 2.75
CA ALA A 70 4.12 13.86 2.03
C ALA A 70 4.61 12.51 1.50
N ARG A 71 5.32 12.53 0.38
CA ARG A 71 5.98 11.35 -0.20
C ARG A 71 6.74 10.53 0.83
N GLU A 72 7.55 11.17 1.68
CA GLU A 72 8.36 10.51 2.71
C GLU A 72 7.52 9.71 3.72
N THR A 73 6.30 10.17 4.00
CA THR A 73 5.36 9.47 4.88
C THR A 73 4.88 8.18 4.22
N ILE A 74 4.58 8.22 2.92
CA ILE A 74 4.18 7.04 2.14
C ILE A 74 5.32 6.04 2.05
N VAL A 75 6.54 6.51 1.76
CA VAL A 75 7.74 5.65 1.75
C VAL A 75 7.89 4.95 3.09
N SER A 76 7.81 5.71 4.18
CA SER A 76 7.92 5.17 5.54
C SER A 76 6.81 4.16 5.87
N ALA A 77 5.58 4.41 5.40
CA ALA A 77 4.45 3.51 5.61
C ALA A 77 4.62 2.19 4.83
N ILE A 78 5.01 2.24 3.56
CA ILE A 78 5.28 1.03 2.76
C ILE A 78 6.42 0.22 3.41
N LYS A 79 7.47 0.87 3.91
CA LYS A 79 8.56 0.20 4.64
C LYS A 79 8.11 -0.46 5.95
N LYS A 80 7.06 0.06 6.59
CA LYS A 80 6.42 -0.55 7.77
C LYS A 80 5.53 -1.75 7.41
N GLY A 81 5.30 -2.01 6.11
CA GLY A 81 4.43 -3.07 5.62
C GLY A 81 3.02 -2.61 5.28
N THR A 82 2.76 -1.31 5.21
CA THR A 82 1.46 -0.76 4.78
C THR A 82 1.31 -0.88 3.27
N THR A 83 0.15 -1.35 2.81
CA THR A 83 -0.15 -1.48 1.38
C THR A 83 -0.89 -0.25 0.85
N PHE A 84 -0.53 0.18 -0.37
CA PHE A 84 -1.13 1.32 -1.04
C PHE A 84 -1.58 0.93 -2.45
N VAL A 85 -2.77 1.36 -2.85
CA VAL A 85 -3.31 1.14 -4.19
C VAL A 85 -3.82 2.46 -4.75
N THR A 86 -3.56 2.76 -6.00
CA THR A 86 -4.16 3.94 -6.64
C THR A 86 -5.62 3.69 -6.96
N VAL A 87 -6.47 4.71 -6.87
CA VAL A 87 -7.89 4.64 -7.22
C VAL A 87 -8.29 5.83 -8.07
N PHE A 88 -9.23 5.62 -8.96
CA PHE A 88 -9.74 6.66 -9.86
C PHE A 88 -11.25 6.77 -9.72
N GLN A 89 -11.76 7.99 -9.64
CA GLN A 89 -13.20 8.19 -9.66
C GLN A 89 -13.67 8.21 -11.11
N ASN A 90 -14.65 7.36 -11.46
CA ASN A 90 -15.27 7.41 -12.77
C ASN A 90 -16.28 8.58 -12.86
N GLY A 91 -16.76 8.87 -14.07
CA GLY A 91 -17.76 9.94 -14.29
C GLY A 91 -19.11 9.72 -13.60
N SER A 92 -19.36 8.53 -13.02
CA SER A 92 -20.54 8.21 -12.21
C SER A 92 -20.28 8.34 -10.70
N GLY A 93 -19.10 8.82 -10.29
CA GLY A 93 -18.71 8.98 -8.89
C GLY A 93 -18.24 7.70 -8.19
N LYS A 94 -18.08 6.58 -8.92
CA LYS A 94 -17.61 5.31 -8.36
C LYS A 94 -16.08 5.23 -8.37
N TRP A 95 -15.50 4.67 -7.31
CA TRP A 95 -14.07 4.39 -7.23
C TRP A 95 -13.73 3.11 -8.00
N LEU A 96 -12.71 3.20 -8.85
CA LEU A 96 -12.14 2.10 -9.59
C LEU A 96 -10.75 1.80 -9.04
N LYS A 97 -10.48 0.51 -8.80
CA LYS A 97 -9.16 0.05 -8.43
C LYS A 97 -8.18 0.33 -9.56
N GLY A 98 -7.12 1.05 -9.24
CA GLY A 98 -5.97 1.27 -10.09
C GLY A 98 -4.90 0.20 -9.86
N LYS A 99 -3.67 0.66 -9.65
CA LYS A 99 -2.48 -0.19 -9.53
C LYS A 99 -1.92 -0.13 -8.12
N GLU A 100 -1.29 -1.22 -7.71
CA GLU A 100 -0.56 -1.27 -6.45
C GLU A 100 0.66 -0.36 -6.50
N VAL A 101 0.93 0.30 -5.38
CA VAL A 101 2.03 1.25 -5.21
C VAL A 101 3.12 0.57 -4.39
N PHE A 102 4.34 0.61 -4.91
CA PHE A 102 5.51 0.04 -4.27
C PHE A 102 6.70 1.00 -4.36
N ILE A 103 7.70 0.75 -3.52
CA ILE A 103 8.95 1.52 -3.53
C ILE A 103 9.95 0.79 -4.42
N VAL A 104 10.56 1.54 -5.33
CA VAL A 104 11.70 1.08 -6.14
C VAL A 104 12.94 1.86 -5.73
N PRO A 105 13.96 1.22 -5.13
CA PRO A 105 15.25 1.86 -4.91
C PRO A 105 16.02 1.95 -6.23
N ILE A 106 16.39 3.16 -6.66
CA ILE A 106 17.20 3.40 -7.86
C ILE A 106 18.38 4.30 -7.45
N ASN A 107 19.62 3.85 -7.71
CA ASN A 107 20.85 4.59 -7.38
C ASN A 107 20.94 5.07 -5.91
N GLY A 108 20.41 4.28 -4.97
CA GLY A 108 20.39 4.64 -3.54
C GLY A 108 19.25 5.57 -3.11
N ASN A 109 18.42 6.03 -4.05
CA ASN A 109 17.23 6.84 -3.75
C ASN A 109 15.96 5.99 -3.83
N GLU A 110 15.03 6.22 -2.91
CA GLU A 110 13.74 5.52 -2.86
C GLU A 110 12.71 6.26 -3.71
N TYR A 111 12.10 5.60 -4.69
CA TYR A 111 11.07 6.17 -5.56
C TYR A 111 9.74 5.44 -5.39
N ILE A 112 8.64 6.19 -5.30
CA ILE A 112 7.31 5.59 -5.22
C ILE A 112 6.79 5.40 -6.64
N LYS A 113 6.39 4.17 -6.97
CA LYS A 113 5.92 3.81 -8.30
C LYS A 113 4.75 2.86 -8.26
N THR A 114 3.87 2.97 -9.25
CA THR A 114 2.83 1.97 -9.55
C THR A 114 3.26 0.94 -10.60
N VAL A 115 4.29 1.29 -11.38
CA VAL A 115 4.87 0.47 -12.44
C VAL A 115 6.37 0.49 -12.28
N ALA A 116 6.99 -0.69 -12.35
CA ALA A 116 8.43 -0.84 -12.26
C ALA A 116 9.06 -0.36 -13.57
N ASP A 117 9.30 0.94 -13.66
CA ASP A 117 9.97 1.59 -14.77
C ASP A 117 11.33 2.13 -14.30
N ASN A 118 12.32 2.25 -15.20
CA ASN A 118 13.69 2.67 -14.85
C ASN A 118 13.88 4.20 -14.78
N LYS A 119 12.82 5.01 -14.89
CA LYS A 119 12.93 6.48 -14.81
C LYS A 119 13.21 6.99 -13.40
N LEU A 120 14.01 8.05 -13.25
CA LEU A 120 14.34 8.69 -11.96
C LEU A 120 13.27 9.69 -11.49
N ILE A 121 11.98 9.35 -11.62
CA ILE A 121 10.82 10.20 -11.28
C ILE A 121 9.79 9.37 -10.50
N ASP A 122 9.07 10.01 -9.57
CA ASP A 122 7.89 9.42 -8.95
C ASP A 122 6.76 9.36 -9.97
N ASN A 123 6.34 8.14 -10.32
CA ASN A 123 5.29 7.91 -11.31
C ASN A 123 4.19 7.07 -10.68
N LEU A 124 3.14 7.73 -10.23
CA LEU A 124 1.95 7.11 -9.64
C LEU A 124 0.83 6.90 -10.67
N ASP A 125 1.20 6.64 -11.93
CA ASP A 125 0.27 6.53 -13.08
C ASP A 125 -0.50 7.86 -13.33
N ASN A 126 -1.42 7.92 -14.30
CA ASN A 126 -2.16 9.15 -14.67
C ASN A 126 -3.21 9.56 -13.61
N LEU A 127 -2.78 9.75 -12.36
CA LEU A 127 -3.66 10.27 -11.31
C LEU A 127 -3.94 11.76 -11.53
N PRO A 128 -5.16 12.20 -11.22
CA PRO A 128 -5.49 13.62 -11.24
C PRO A 128 -4.61 14.39 -10.26
N GLU A 129 -4.32 15.64 -10.63
CA GLU A 129 -3.57 16.59 -9.80
C GLU A 129 -4.52 17.57 -9.10
N PHE A 130 -4.12 18.05 -7.92
CA PHE A 130 -4.88 19.01 -7.12
C PHE A 130 -4.01 20.18 -6.63
#